data_AF-A0AAV0XGD2-F1
#
_entry.id   AF-A0AAV0XGD2-F1
#
_cell.length_a   1.000
_cell.length_b   1.000
_cell.length_c   1.000
_cell.angle_alpha   90.00
_cell.angle_beta   90.00
_cell.angle_gamma   90.00
#
_symmetry.space_group_name_H-M   'P 1'
#
loop_
_entity.id
_entity.type
_entity.pdbx_description
1 polymer ?
#
loop_
_entity_poly.entity_id
_entity_poly.type
_entity_poly.pdbx_seq_one_letter_code
_entity_poly.pdbx_strand_id
1 'polypeptide(L)'
;MFLLCGQPSITVKEVVILLSRDTSIGQNTIQRTIADYKNAKPLQSPNKKKIRLTFNEKVDDFERNAIRKKVHDFWFSRQVPTLDKILISVNSDPTLNTYKRTNLYHLLRELNFTYCKRGRKSALIERDDIVLW
;
A
#
# COMPACT_ATOMS: atom_id res chain seq x y z
N MET A 1 3.80 -3.15 -36.35
CA MET A 1 3.46 -4.44 -36.98
C MET A 1 3.17 -4.25 -38.47
N PHE A 2 4.12 -3.69 -39.24
CA PHE A 2 3.90 -3.33 -40.66
C PHE A 2 5.04 -3.77 -41.61
N LEU A 3 6.06 -4.52 -41.15
CA LEU A 3 7.27 -4.75 -41.96
C LEU A 3 7.41 -6.14 -42.62
N LEU A 4 6.41 -7.03 -42.58
CA LEU A 4 6.63 -8.44 -42.99
C LEU A 4 5.70 -8.97 -44.10
N CYS A 5 5.02 -8.13 -44.87
CA CYS A 5 4.10 -8.60 -45.92
C CYS A 5 4.78 -8.94 -47.27
N GLY A 6 6.12 -9.04 -47.36
CA GLY A 6 6.79 -8.99 -48.67
C GLY A 6 8.02 -9.88 -48.92
N GLN A 7 8.39 -10.84 -48.07
CA GLN A 7 9.59 -11.69 -48.32
C GLN A 7 9.28 -13.18 -48.08
N PRO A 8 9.30 -14.04 -49.11
CA PRO A 8 8.77 -15.40 -49.03
C PRO A 8 9.71 -16.50 -48.50
N SER A 9 10.79 -16.19 -47.73
CA SER A 9 11.67 -17.27 -47.21
C SER A 9 12.32 -17.04 -45.84
N ILE A 10 11.77 -16.15 -45.01
CA ILE A 10 12.37 -15.90 -43.68
C ILE A 10 11.75 -16.87 -42.66
N THR A 11 12.60 -17.61 -41.96
CA THR A 11 12.17 -18.53 -40.91
C THR A 11 11.70 -17.76 -39.66
N VAL A 12 10.78 -18.33 -38.89
CA VAL A 12 10.28 -17.70 -37.63
C VAL A 12 11.42 -17.37 -36.66
N LYS A 13 12.50 -18.16 -36.67
CA LYS A 13 13.69 -17.93 -35.83
C LYS A 13 14.41 -16.64 -36.22
N GLU A 14 14.61 -16.41 -37.52
CA GLU A 14 15.25 -15.19 -38.03
C GLU A 14 14.41 -13.95 -37.70
N VAL A 15 13.08 -14.05 -37.83
CA VAL A 15 12.16 -12.96 -37.46
C VAL A 15 12.30 -12.61 -35.98
N VAL A 16 12.39 -13.60 -35.08
CA VAL A 16 12.57 -13.36 -33.65
C VAL A 16 13.91 -12.69 -33.34
N ILE A 17 14.99 -13.07 -34.04
CA ILE A 17 16.31 -12.45 -33.87
C ILE A 17 16.28 -10.97 -34.31
N LEU A 18 15.70 -10.68 -35.47
CA LEU A 18 15.55 -9.31 -35.98
C LEU A 18 14.71 -8.45 -35.04
N LEU A 19 13.54 -8.95 -34.63
CA LEU A 19 12.67 -8.24 -33.68
C LEU A 19 13.36 -7.99 -32.35
N SER A 20 14.14 -8.95 -31.85
CA SER A 20 14.88 -8.79 -30.60
C SER A 20 15.92 -7.68 -30.67
N ARG A 21 16.63 -7.58 -31.81
CA ARG A 21 17.59 -6.49 -32.07
C ARG A 21 16.88 -5.14 -32.20
N ASP A 22 15.82 -5.07 -32.99
CA ASP A 22 15.13 -3.81 -33.30
C ASP A 22 14.35 -3.25 -32.10
N THR A 23 13.72 -4.13 -31.31
CA THR A 23 12.86 -3.73 -30.19
C THR A 23 13.56 -3.81 -28.83
N SER A 24 14.78 -4.35 -28.77
CA SER A 24 15.50 -4.67 -27.53
C SER A 24 14.71 -5.58 -26.57
N ILE A 25 13.71 -6.30 -27.07
CA ILE A 25 12.92 -7.26 -26.30
C ILE A 25 13.60 -8.62 -26.38
N GLY A 26 13.66 -9.35 -25.25
CA GLY A 26 14.22 -10.70 -25.23
C GLY A 26 13.49 -11.66 -26.17
N GLN A 27 14.24 -12.50 -26.88
CA GLN A 27 13.70 -13.48 -27.85
C GLN A 27 12.60 -14.37 -27.25
N ASN A 28 12.76 -14.81 -26.00
CA ASN A 28 11.77 -15.60 -25.27
C ASN A 28 10.43 -14.87 -25.09
N THR A 29 10.47 -13.57 -24.81
CA THR A 29 9.26 -12.74 -24.67
C THR A 29 8.53 -12.64 -26.00
N ILE A 30 9.28 -12.39 -27.09
CA ILE A 30 8.71 -12.31 -28.44
C ILE A 30 8.06 -13.63 -28.83
N GLN A 31 8.75 -14.76 -28.61
CA GLN A 31 8.20 -16.09 -28.89
C GLN A 31 6.93 -16.38 -28.08
N ARG A 32 6.94 -16.03 -26.79
CA ARG A 32 5.79 -16.20 -25.90
C ARG A 32 4.61 -15.33 -26.35
N THR A 33 4.84 -14.07 -26.71
CA THR A 33 3.81 -13.19 -27.26
C THR A 33 3.22 -13.71 -28.56
N ILE A 34 4.04 -14.27 -29.46
CA ILE A 34 3.56 -14.89 -30.70
C ILE A 34 2.72 -16.14 -30.40
N ALA A 35 3.16 -16.98 -29.46
CA ALA A 35 2.41 -18.17 -29.03
C ALA A 35 1.09 -17.78 -28.36
N ASP A 36 1.10 -16.81 -27.46
CA ASP A 36 -0.08 -16.26 -26.80
C ASP A 36 -1.07 -15.68 -27.82
N TYR A 37 -0.58 -14.96 -28.84
CA TYR A 37 -1.41 -14.43 -29.93
C TYR A 37 -2.05 -15.52 -30.80
N LYS A 38 -1.29 -16.58 -31.12
CA LYS A 38 -1.82 -17.72 -31.90
C LYS A 38 -2.86 -18.52 -31.11
N ASN A 39 -2.68 -18.64 -29.80
CA ASN A 39 -3.53 -19.45 -28.93
C ASN A 39 -4.73 -18.68 -28.34
N ALA A 40 -4.68 -17.35 -28.21
CA ALA A 40 -5.72 -16.53 -27.60
C ALA A 40 -6.00 -15.23 -28.39
N LYS A 41 -7.29 -14.91 -28.61
CA LYS A 41 -7.73 -13.78 -29.46
C LYS A 41 -7.74 -12.39 -28.80
N PRO A 42 -7.47 -12.22 -27.50
CA PRO A 42 -6.89 -10.97 -27.01
C PRO A 42 -5.60 -11.19 -26.19
N LEU A 43 -4.53 -10.48 -26.59
CA LEU A 43 -3.30 -10.37 -25.80
C LEU A 43 -3.62 -9.83 -24.41
N GLN A 44 -3.21 -10.53 -23.36
CA GLN A 44 -3.39 -10.06 -21.99
C GLN A 44 -2.32 -9.04 -21.63
N SER A 45 -2.74 -7.91 -21.05
CA SER A 45 -1.80 -6.91 -20.51
C SER A 45 -0.85 -7.55 -19.49
N PRO A 46 0.45 -7.24 -19.54
CA PRO A 46 1.39 -7.64 -18.51
C PRO A 46 0.91 -7.12 -17.14
N ASN A 47 0.77 -8.03 -16.18
CA ASN A 47 0.54 -7.77 -14.75
C ASN A 47 -0.72 -6.96 -14.37
N LYS A 48 -1.80 -7.66 -13.98
CA LYS A 48 -3.03 -7.08 -13.41
C LYS A 48 -3.07 -7.11 -11.87
N LYS A 49 -1.94 -7.15 -11.17
CA LYS A 49 -1.99 -7.13 -9.70
C LYS A 49 -2.38 -5.72 -9.24
N LYS A 50 -3.65 -5.55 -8.86
CA LYS A 50 -4.17 -4.33 -8.24
C LYS A 50 -3.27 -3.98 -7.05
N ILE A 51 -2.63 -2.82 -7.10
CA ILE A 51 -1.94 -2.26 -5.93
C ILE A 51 -3.02 -2.02 -4.88
N ARG A 52 -2.96 -2.78 -3.78
CA ARG A 52 -3.87 -2.62 -2.65
C ARG A 52 -3.23 -1.66 -1.67
N LEU A 53 -3.84 -0.49 -1.51
CA LEU A 53 -3.42 0.45 -0.47
C LEU A 53 -3.47 -0.24 0.90
N THR A 54 -2.40 -0.05 1.67
CA THR A 54 -2.31 -0.48 3.05
C THR A 54 -3.34 0.26 3.90
N PHE A 55 -3.62 -0.25 5.10
CA PHE A 55 -4.60 0.39 5.98
C PHE A 55 -4.19 1.84 6.32
N ASN A 56 -2.91 2.11 6.53
CA ASN A 56 -2.43 3.45 6.84
C ASN A 56 -2.62 4.43 5.67
N GLU A 57 -2.37 4.00 4.44
CA GLU A 57 -2.59 4.82 3.24
C GLU A 57 -4.06 5.21 3.02
N LYS A 58 -5.00 4.55 3.71
CA LYS A 58 -6.43 4.89 3.65
C LYS A 58 -6.86 5.92 4.69
N VAL A 59 -6.05 6.16 5.72
CA VAL A 59 -6.35 7.13 6.77
C VAL A 59 -5.81 8.48 6.33
N ASP A 60 -6.71 9.44 6.17
CA ASP A 60 -6.35 10.81 5.77
C ASP A 60 -5.78 11.61 6.96
N ASP A 61 -5.10 12.72 6.67
CA ASP A 61 -4.43 13.54 7.67
C ASP A 61 -5.41 14.19 8.66
N PHE A 62 -6.63 14.51 8.23
CA PHE A 62 -7.68 14.98 9.14
C PHE A 62 -8.03 13.93 10.19
N GLU A 63 -8.16 12.67 9.78
CA GLU A 63 -8.51 11.57 10.66
C GLU A 63 -7.36 11.25 11.62
N ARG A 64 -6.11 11.28 11.12
CA ARG A 64 -4.88 11.20 11.93
C ARG A 64 -4.85 12.27 13.02
N ASN A 65 -5.15 13.52 12.67
CA ASN A 65 -5.18 14.64 13.61
C ASN A 65 -6.31 14.52 14.64
N ALA A 66 -7.47 14.02 14.23
CA ALA A 66 -8.58 13.77 15.15
C ALA A 66 -8.23 12.68 16.17
N ILE A 67 -7.57 11.59 15.75
CA ILE A 67 -7.11 10.53 16.66
C ILE A 67 -6.03 11.05 17.61
N ARG A 68 -5.08 11.85 17.12
CA ARG A 68 -4.08 12.52 17.96
C ARG A 68 -4.77 13.37 19.03
N LYS A 69 -5.76 14.19 18.65
CA LYS A 69 -6.56 14.99 19.58
C LYS A 69 -7.22 14.13 20.66
N LYS A 70 -7.85 13.00 20.31
CA LYS A 70 -8.45 12.08 21.29
C LYS A 70 -7.42 11.59 22.31
N VAL A 71 -6.20 11.27 21.87
CA VAL A 71 -5.11 10.86 22.80
C VAL A 71 -4.77 12.00 23.75
N HIS A 72 -4.64 13.24 23.27
CA HIS A 72 -4.38 14.40 24.13
C HIS A 72 -5.53 14.71 25.08
N ASP A 73 -6.79 14.52 24.67
CA ASP A 73 -7.95 14.72 25.53
C ASP A 73 -7.90 13.82 26.78
N PHE A 74 -7.35 12.60 26.67
CA PHE A 74 -7.09 11.75 27.84
C PHE A 74 -6.06 12.37 28.78
N TRP A 75 -4.99 12.94 28.25
CA TRP A 75 -3.99 13.64 29.07
C TRP A 75 -4.56 14.88 29.76
N PHE A 76 -5.34 15.69 29.05
CA PHE A 76 -6.03 16.87 29.62
C PHE A 76 -7.02 16.48 30.72
N SER A 77 -7.74 15.37 30.54
CA SER A 77 -8.65 14.81 31.57
C SER A 77 -7.93 14.04 32.69
N ARG A 78 -6.59 14.08 32.74
CA ARG A 78 -5.73 13.38 33.72
C ARG A 78 -5.94 11.86 33.74
N GLN A 79 -6.42 11.30 32.63
CA GLN A 79 -6.60 9.87 32.46
C GLN A 79 -5.43 9.28 31.68
N VAL A 80 -4.96 8.09 32.07
CA VAL A 80 -3.95 7.38 31.28
C VAL A 80 -4.57 6.88 29.97
N PRO A 81 -4.05 7.30 28.80
CA PRO A 81 -4.50 6.80 27.51
C PRO A 81 -3.97 5.38 27.32
N THR A 82 -4.88 4.41 27.42
CA THR A 82 -4.61 3.02 27.05
C THR A 82 -5.21 2.73 25.68
N LEU A 83 -4.68 1.74 24.96
CA LEU A 83 -5.20 1.36 23.65
C LEU A 83 -6.70 1.04 23.68
N ASP A 84 -7.18 0.36 24.72
CA ASP A 84 -8.61 0.05 24.90
C ASP A 84 -9.47 1.31 25.02
N LYS A 85 -9.04 2.28 25.82
CA LYS A 85 -9.79 3.52 26.03
C LYS A 85 -9.85 4.37 24.78
N ILE A 86 -8.72 4.48 24.07
CA ILE A 86 -8.66 5.21 22.80
C ILE A 86 -9.55 4.50 21.78
N LEU A 87 -9.49 3.17 21.69
CA LEU A 87 -10.31 2.39 20.77
C LEU A 87 -11.81 2.64 21.00
N ILE A 88 -12.25 2.62 22.26
CA ILE A 88 -13.64 2.94 22.62
C ILE A 88 -13.95 4.38 22.21
N SER A 89 -13.12 5.35 22.61
CA SER A 89 -13.37 6.77 22.33
C SER A 89 -13.37 7.12 20.84
N VAL A 90 -12.59 6.43 20.01
CA VAL A 90 -12.55 6.65 18.57
C VAL A 90 -13.76 5.99 17.91
N ASN A 91 -14.06 4.74 18.25
CA ASN A 91 -15.20 4.02 17.66
C ASN A 91 -16.57 4.53 18.13
N SER A 92 -16.63 5.25 19.25
CA SER A 92 -17.85 5.93 19.71
C SER A 92 -18.11 7.26 19.00
N ASP A 93 -17.13 7.79 18.26
CA ASP A 93 -17.27 9.05 17.53
C ASP A 93 -17.84 8.79 16.12
N PRO A 94 -19.04 9.28 15.79
CA PRO A 94 -19.63 9.04 14.47
C PRO A 94 -18.89 9.75 13.33
N THR A 95 -17.98 10.68 13.64
CA THR A 95 -17.20 11.42 12.64
C THR A 95 -15.94 10.68 12.18
N LEU A 96 -15.55 9.60 12.89
CA LEU A 96 -14.36 8.81 12.62
C LEU A 96 -14.72 7.42 12.12
N ASN A 97 -13.80 6.80 11.36
CA ASN A 97 -13.96 5.43 10.94
C ASN A 97 -13.85 4.46 12.12
N THR A 98 -14.56 3.34 12.02
CA THR A 98 -14.44 2.25 13.00
C THR A 98 -13.14 1.49 12.81
N TYR A 99 -12.33 1.40 13.86
CA TYR A 99 -11.07 0.69 13.85
C TYR A 99 -11.10 -0.61 14.62
N LYS A 100 -10.29 -1.56 14.15
CA LYS A 100 -9.89 -2.74 14.93
C LYS A 100 -8.72 -2.37 15.84
N ARG A 101 -8.61 -3.05 16.98
CA ARG A 101 -7.54 -2.84 17.96
C ARG A 101 -6.13 -2.86 17.36
N THR A 102 -5.84 -3.86 16.53
CA THR A 102 -4.53 -4.03 15.88
C THR A 102 -4.21 -2.89 14.91
N ASN A 103 -5.20 -2.49 14.12
CA ASN A 103 -5.06 -1.41 13.14
C ASN A 103 -4.81 -0.07 13.86
N LEU A 104 -5.56 0.22 14.93
CA LEU A 104 -5.35 1.41 15.74
C LEU A 104 -3.97 1.41 16.40
N TYR A 105 -3.49 0.25 16.89
CA TYR A 105 -2.14 0.13 17.42
C TYR A 105 -1.06 0.50 16.37
N HIS A 106 -1.17 -0.01 15.16
CA HIS A 106 -0.24 0.34 14.07
C HIS A 106 -0.32 1.82 13.70
N LEU A 107 -1.53 2.36 13.61
CA LEU A 107 -1.75 3.77 13.31
C LEU A 107 -1.12 4.69 14.37
N LEU A 108 -1.29 4.37 15.66
CA LEU A 108 -0.68 5.15 16.74
C LEU A 108 0.86 5.10 16.68
N ARG A 109 1.44 3.97 16.26
CA ARG A 109 2.90 3.86 16.06
C ARG A 109 3.38 4.75 14.91
N GLU A 110 2.62 4.83 13.83
CA GLU A 110 2.91 5.71 12.69
C GLU A 110 2.68 7.19 13.01
N LEU A 111 1.73 7.50 13.90
CA LEU A 111 1.56 8.82 14.50
C LEU A 111 2.63 9.16 15.54
N ASN A 112 3.67 8.32 15.65
CA ASN A 112 4.83 8.51 16.50
C ASN A 112 4.54 8.46 17.99
N PHE A 113 3.50 7.72 18.38
CA PHE A 113 3.28 7.37 19.77
C PHE A 113 4.05 6.12 20.20
N THR A 114 4.52 6.14 21.44
CA THR A 114 5.22 5.04 22.09
C THR A 114 4.51 4.61 23.37
N TYR A 115 4.59 3.31 23.66
CA TYR A 115 4.02 2.77 24.89
C TYR A 115 5.08 2.73 25.98
N CYS A 116 4.88 3.50 27.03
CA CYS A 116 5.70 3.47 28.22
C CYS A 116 5.05 2.56 29.27
N LYS A 117 5.81 1.60 29.80
CA LYS A 117 5.31 0.71 30.85
C LYS A 117 5.13 1.49 32.15
N ARG A 118 3.91 1.53 32.70
CA ARG A 118 3.60 2.09 34.02
C ARG A 118 2.92 1.02 34.87
N GLY A 119 3.72 0.09 35.40
CA GLY A 119 3.22 -1.08 36.12
C GLY A 119 2.37 -1.99 35.22
N ARG A 120 1.17 -2.40 35.68
CA ARG A 120 0.25 -3.26 34.90
C ARG A 120 -0.45 -2.56 33.73
N LYS A 121 -0.34 -1.23 33.60
CA LYS A 121 -0.99 -0.45 32.53
C LYS A 121 0.09 0.29 31.73
N SER A 122 0.12 0.11 30.41
CA SER A 122 0.96 0.93 29.54
C SER A 122 0.27 2.27 29.25
N ALA A 123 1.04 3.36 29.31
CA ALA A 123 0.60 4.69 28.92
C ALA A 123 1.15 5.00 27.52
N LEU A 124 0.36 5.70 26.70
CA LEU A 124 0.75 6.11 25.37
C LEU A 124 1.30 7.55 25.37
N ILE A 125 2.60 7.72 25.12
CA ILE A 125 3.30 9.01 25.13
C ILE A 125 3.79 9.32 23.70
N GLU A 126 3.67 10.56 23.24
CA GLU A 126 4.24 11.00 21.95
C GLU A 126 5.77 10.99 22.04
N ARG A 127 6.48 10.76 20.92
CA ARG A 127 7.94 10.82 20.94
C ARG A 127 8.44 12.27 21.07
N ASP A 128 9.52 12.43 21.83
CA ASP A 128 10.14 13.73 22.14
C ASP A 128 10.74 14.43 20.91
N ASP A 129 10.95 13.74 19.79
CA ASP A 129 11.54 14.30 18.56
C ASP A 129 10.59 15.21 17.75
N ILE A 130 9.32 15.32 18.18
CA ILE A 130 8.27 16.09 17.48
C ILE A 130 7.71 17.22 18.36
N VAL A 131 8.10 17.28 19.64
CA VAL A 131 7.67 18.34 20.56
C VAL A 131 8.54 19.60 20.36
N LEU A 132 8.31 20.28 19.24
CA LEU A 132 8.55 21.72 19.17
C LEU A 132 7.24 22.39 19.59
N TRP A 133 7.19 22.70 20.89
CA TRP A 133 6.22 23.57 21.56
C TRP A 133 5.82 24.81 20.74
#